data_AF-A0A8H7Q7U3-F1
#
_entry.id   AF-A0A8H7Q7U3-F1
#
_cell.length_a   1.000
_cell.length_b   1.000
_cell.length_c   1.000
_cell.angle_alpha   90.00
_cell.angle_beta   90.00
_cell.angle_gamma   90.00
#
_symmetry.space_group_name_H-M   'P 1'
#
loop_
_entity.id
_entity.type
_entity.pdbx_description
1 polymer ?
#
loop_
_entity_poly.entity_id
_entity_poly.type
_entity_poly.pdbx_seq_one_letter_code
_entity_poly.pdbx_strand_id
1 'polypeptide(L)'
;MYEYSARLSTSVSFNSATHQVNVYYSQNDVNIANEFRDRILEVVEKSRESRAEFIFKELRQAGFHAAIQHYTTKDESFNEAEGVNAFGIYHAPRSDGTEALLLSAPWVSRTGEYNVNGIASVLSLAKLFKRKHEGNTYWSKDIIILITDESVRGMQAWLNAYHGVNFGMSYSSDIMPRSGAIQAAINMDFPGTREYESLAVYFEGANGQLPNLDLINTVMTVAKYTAQVPFTLHDNDAINRPQTPVESYLASLKHLTDTIRFQALGHPSSDAGLALRYKIDAITIHGITATGMHQPFDFHRMGILVESTFRSLNNLLEHLHQSFFFYFLTNAERYVSIGMYMPPVILFACCLVLQISF
;
A
#
# COMPACT_ATOMS: atom_id res chain seq x y z
N MET A 1 15.83 -32.42 4.03
CA MET A 1 15.68 -31.66 2.77
C MET A 1 15.86 -30.20 3.15
N TYR A 2 17.00 -29.60 2.79
CA TYR A 2 17.52 -28.37 3.41
C TYR A 2 16.59 -27.16 3.19
N GLU A 3 16.27 -26.45 4.28
CA GLU A 3 15.54 -25.17 4.29
C GLU A 3 16.41 -24.08 3.63
N TYR A 4 16.25 -23.87 2.32
CA TYR A 4 16.92 -22.78 1.58
C TYR A 4 16.10 -21.47 1.54
N SER A 5 14.99 -21.39 2.29
CA SER A 5 14.13 -20.19 2.39
C SER A 5 14.17 -19.62 3.81
N ALA A 6 14.46 -18.33 3.95
CA ALA A 6 14.39 -17.65 5.24
C ALA A 6 12.93 -17.32 5.58
N ARG A 7 12.55 -17.48 6.86
CA ARG A 7 11.25 -17.00 7.36
C ARG A 7 11.31 -15.48 7.49
N LEU A 8 10.21 -14.80 7.18
CA LEU A 8 10.11 -13.34 7.32
C LEU A 8 10.30 -12.87 8.79
N SER A 9 10.12 -13.74 9.78
CA SER A 9 10.26 -13.43 11.22
C SER A 9 11.71 -13.26 11.72
N THR A 10 12.72 -13.41 10.86
CA THR A 10 14.13 -13.52 11.29
C THR A 10 14.93 -12.20 11.24
N SER A 11 14.31 -11.05 10.95
CA SER A 11 14.97 -9.74 11.07
C SER A 11 14.98 -9.26 12.54
N VAL A 12 16.11 -9.50 13.21
CA VAL A 12 16.29 -9.39 14.66
C VAL A 12 16.19 -7.95 15.20
N SER A 13 16.32 -6.90 14.38
CA SER A 13 16.23 -5.50 14.84
C SER A 13 14.79 -4.99 15.00
N PHE A 14 13.81 -5.55 14.28
CA PHE A 14 12.45 -5.00 14.19
C PHE A 14 11.45 -5.60 15.21
N ASN A 15 11.68 -6.83 15.67
CA ASN A 15 10.79 -7.53 16.62
C ASN A 15 10.65 -6.82 17.98
N SER A 16 11.53 -5.87 18.32
CA SER A 16 11.45 -5.11 19.57
C SER A 16 10.41 -3.96 19.51
N ALA A 17 10.10 -3.44 18.32
CA ALA A 17 9.21 -2.28 18.14
C ALA A 17 7.71 -2.65 18.03
N THR A 18 7.40 -3.93 17.79
CA THR A 18 6.04 -4.40 17.49
C THR A 18 5.30 -5.04 18.67
N HIS A 19 5.97 -5.23 19.83
CA HIS A 19 5.46 -6.16 20.84
C HIS A 19 4.51 -5.62 21.90
N GLN A 20 4.29 -4.31 22.04
CA GLN A 20 3.27 -3.74 22.94
C GLN A 20 2.79 -2.39 22.41
N VAL A 21 1.80 -2.40 21.52
CA VAL A 21 1.14 -1.18 21.05
C VAL A 21 -0.35 -1.31 21.29
N ASN A 22 -0.89 -0.54 22.24
CA ASN A 22 -2.33 -0.44 22.47
C ASN A 22 -3.00 0.09 21.20
N VAL A 23 -3.85 -0.71 20.55
CA VAL A 23 -4.57 -0.28 19.35
C VAL A 23 -5.74 0.61 19.74
N TYR A 24 -5.90 1.76 19.07
CA TYR A 24 -6.91 2.76 19.41
C TYR A 24 -8.12 2.74 18.49
N TYR A 25 -8.06 2.04 17.36
CA TYR A 25 -9.17 1.85 16.45
C TYR A 25 -10.28 1.07 17.15
N SER A 26 -11.39 1.75 17.40
CA SER A 26 -12.47 1.28 18.26
C SER A 26 -13.76 1.07 17.47
N GLN A 27 -14.79 0.51 18.12
CA GLN A 27 -16.11 0.37 17.51
C GLN A 27 -16.72 1.72 17.07
N ASN A 28 -16.38 2.81 17.75
CA ASN A 28 -16.83 4.14 17.33
C ASN A 28 -16.25 4.52 15.95
N ASP A 29 -15.00 4.15 15.69
CA ASP A 29 -14.32 4.43 14.42
C ASP A 29 -14.86 3.53 13.30
N VAL A 30 -15.31 2.32 13.63
CA VAL A 30 -16.09 1.45 12.73
C VAL A 30 -17.42 2.11 12.34
N ASN A 31 -18.13 2.70 13.30
CA ASN A 31 -19.40 3.38 13.01
C ASN A 31 -19.17 4.58 12.09
N ILE A 32 -18.12 5.38 12.34
CA ILE A 32 -17.72 6.48 11.46
C ILE A 32 -17.38 5.99 10.06
N ALA A 33 -16.68 4.85 9.93
CA ALA A 33 -16.39 4.24 8.63
C ALA A 33 -17.67 3.83 7.89
N ASN A 34 -18.64 3.23 8.58
CA ASN A 34 -19.94 2.90 7.98
C ASN A 34 -20.70 4.15 7.53
N GLU A 35 -20.73 5.21 8.33
CA GLU A 35 -21.34 6.50 7.93
C GLU A 35 -20.66 7.07 6.67
N PHE A 36 -19.34 7.00 6.59
CA PHE A 36 -18.61 7.42 5.39
C PHE A 36 -18.94 6.54 4.18
N ARG A 37 -19.00 5.22 4.35
CA ARG A 37 -19.40 4.29 3.28
C ARG A 37 -20.73 4.71 2.68
N ASP A 38 -21.74 4.96 3.51
CA ASP A 38 -23.07 5.32 3.05
C ASP A 38 -23.08 6.67 2.31
N ARG A 39 -22.34 7.67 2.81
CA ARG A 39 -22.17 8.97 2.14
C ARG A 39 -21.38 8.87 0.83
N ILE A 40 -20.40 7.99 0.75
CA ILE A 40 -19.60 7.77 -0.47
C ILE A 40 -20.47 7.15 -1.57
N LEU A 41 -21.37 6.22 -1.22
CA LEU A 41 -22.32 5.64 -2.18
C LEU A 41 -23.20 6.70 -2.85
N GLU A 42 -23.56 7.77 -2.14
CA GLU A 42 -24.34 8.89 -2.71
C GLU A 42 -23.53 9.80 -3.65
N VAL A 43 -22.20 9.70 -3.62
CA VAL A 43 -21.29 10.60 -4.36
C VAL A 43 -20.51 9.85 -5.45
N VAL A 44 -20.44 8.52 -5.38
CA VAL A 44 -19.62 7.71 -6.28
C VAL A 44 -19.99 7.86 -7.76
N GLU A 45 -21.29 8.01 -8.07
CA GLU A 45 -21.79 8.21 -9.43
C GLU A 45 -21.80 9.68 -9.89
N LYS A 46 -21.41 10.62 -9.02
CA LYS A 46 -21.34 12.05 -9.36
C LYS A 46 -20.08 12.37 -10.17
N SER A 47 -20.00 13.60 -10.66
CA SER A 47 -18.84 14.09 -11.40
C SER A 47 -17.54 13.96 -10.57
N ARG A 48 -16.41 13.87 -11.26
CA ARG A 48 -15.08 13.80 -10.64
C ARG A 48 -14.79 14.99 -9.72
N GLU A 49 -15.27 16.18 -10.10
CA GLU A 49 -15.17 17.41 -9.32
C GLU A 49 -15.99 17.30 -8.04
N SER A 50 -17.23 16.79 -8.13
CA SER A 50 -18.09 16.57 -6.96
C SER A 50 -17.48 15.56 -5.99
N ARG A 51 -16.87 14.50 -6.52
CA ARG A 51 -16.12 13.49 -5.75
C ARG A 51 -14.92 14.12 -5.03
N ALA A 52 -14.10 14.89 -5.73
CA ALA A 52 -12.95 15.57 -5.16
C ALA A 52 -13.35 16.62 -4.11
N GLU A 53 -14.39 17.41 -4.37
CA GLU A 53 -14.94 18.38 -3.42
C GLU A 53 -15.46 17.73 -2.14
N PHE A 54 -16.11 16.57 -2.25
CA PHE A 54 -16.57 15.82 -1.08
C PHE A 54 -15.38 15.45 -0.18
N ILE A 55 -14.34 14.84 -0.75
CA ILE A 55 -13.14 14.46 0.00
C ILE A 55 -12.44 15.69 0.60
N PHE A 56 -12.32 16.78 -0.17
CA PHE A 56 -11.75 18.03 0.31
C PHE A 56 -12.51 18.58 1.54
N LYS A 57 -13.85 18.58 1.50
CA LYS A 57 -14.68 19.02 2.61
C LYS A 57 -14.49 18.13 3.84
N GLU A 58 -14.50 16.81 3.68
CA GLU A 58 -14.32 15.87 4.80
C GLU A 58 -12.93 15.97 5.45
N LEU A 59 -11.86 16.05 4.64
CA LEU A 59 -10.51 16.20 5.17
C LEU A 59 -10.33 17.54 5.89
N ARG A 60 -10.90 18.62 5.36
CA ARG A 60 -10.86 19.95 6.00
C ARG A 60 -11.64 19.96 7.31
N GLN A 61 -12.80 19.31 7.37
CA GLN A 61 -13.57 19.14 8.60
C GLN A 61 -12.83 18.28 9.63
N ALA A 62 -12.08 17.28 9.18
CA ALA A 62 -11.19 16.49 10.02
C ALA A 62 -9.92 17.25 10.47
N GLY A 63 -9.70 18.48 10.01
CA GLY A 63 -8.58 19.33 10.44
C GLY A 63 -7.26 19.08 9.70
N PHE A 64 -7.32 18.56 8.47
CA PHE A 64 -6.20 18.47 7.54
C PHE A 64 -6.11 19.73 6.68
N HIS A 65 -4.90 20.06 6.23
CA HIS A 65 -4.67 21.04 5.18
C HIS A 65 -5.02 20.40 3.83
N ALA A 66 -6.30 20.44 3.47
CA ALA A 66 -6.86 19.82 2.27
C ALA A 66 -6.59 20.66 1.00
N ALA A 67 -6.40 19.99 -0.12
CA ALA A 67 -6.26 20.59 -1.44
C ALA A 67 -6.80 19.65 -2.54
N ILE A 68 -7.11 20.25 -3.70
CA ILE A 68 -7.55 19.56 -4.90
C ILE A 68 -6.50 19.78 -5.99
N GLN A 69 -6.16 18.72 -6.71
CA GLN A 69 -5.24 18.77 -7.83
C GLN A 69 -5.99 18.37 -9.10
N HIS A 70 -6.08 19.30 -10.04
CA HIS A 70 -6.51 19.00 -11.40
C HIS A 70 -5.27 18.67 -12.23
N TYR A 71 -5.37 17.61 -13.01
CA TYR A 71 -4.29 17.18 -13.88
C TYR A 71 -4.82 16.78 -15.25
N THR A 72 -4.00 17.01 -16.26
CA THR A 72 -4.22 16.54 -17.63
C THR A 72 -3.00 15.72 -18.03
N THR A 73 -3.24 14.45 -18.35
CA THR A 73 -2.23 13.54 -18.87
C THR A 73 -2.44 13.28 -20.34
N LYS A 74 -1.34 13.21 -21.09
CA LYS A 74 -1.37 12.72 -22.46
C LYS A 74 -1.12 11.23 -22.41
N ASP A 75 -2.02 10.46 -22.99
CA ASP A 75 -1.84 9.03 -23.15
C ASP A 75 -0.78 8.73 -24.23
N GLU A 76 -0.28 7.50 -24.29
CA GLU A 76 0.61 7.04 -25.39
C GLU A 76 -0.07 7.18 -26.77
N SER A 77 -1.40 7.23 -26.79
CA SER A 77 -2.23 7.49 -27.97
C SER A 77 -2.51 8.99 -28.23
N PHE A 78 -1.81 9.91 -27.54
CA PHE A 78 -1.99 11.38 -27.61
C PHE A 78 -3.38 11.90 -27.20
N ASN A 79 -4.23 11.06 -26.63
CA ASN A 79 -5.50 11.50 -26.06
C ASN A 79 -5.22 12.20 -24.72
N GLU A 80 -5.83 13.36 -24.52
CA GLU A 80 -5.80 14.07 -23.24
C GLU A 80 -6.84 13.43 -22.31
N ALA A 81 -6.36 12.88 -21.20
CA ALA A 81 -7.21 12.43 -20.11
C ALA A 81 -7.05 13.40 -18.94
N GLU A 82 -8.17 13.94 -18.49
CA GLU A 82 -8.24 14.82 -17.33
C GLU A 82 -8.65 14.02 -16.09
N GLY A 83 -8.21 14.47 -14.92
CA GLY A 83 -8.65 13.90 -13.65
C GLY A 83 -8.46 14.86 -12.49
N VAL A 84 -9.11 14.55 -11.37
CA VAL A 84 -9.15 15.43 -10.19
C VAL A 84 -8.86 14.63 -8.93
N ASN A 85 -7.65 14.79 -8.39
CA ASN A 85 -7.28 14.20 -7.11
C ASN A 85 -7.67 15.11 -5.94
N ALA A 86 -7.97 14.51 -4.79
CA ALA A 86 -8.16 15.22 -3.54
C ALA A 86 -7.22 14.66 -2.48
N PHE A 87 -6.54 15.54 -1.74
CA PHE A 87 -5.61 15.13 -0.71
C PHE A 87 -5.61 16.09 0.46
N GLY A 88 -5.03 15.68 1.58
CA GLY A 88 -4.89 16.51 2.76
C GLY A 88 -3.66 16.14 3.57
N ILE A 89 -3.01 17.16 4.12
CA ILE A 89 -1.80 17.00 4.92
C ILE A 89 -2.12 17.30 6.37
N TYR A 90 -1.76 16.39 7.26
CA TYR A 90 -1.75 16.62 8.69
C TYR A 90 -0.32 16.78 9.17
N HIS A 91 0.02 18.01 9.53
CA HIS A 91 1.29 18.31 10.18
C HIS A 91 1.23 17.83 11.63
N ALA A 92 2.07 16.84 11.95
CA ALA A 92 2.06 16.23 13.26
C ALA A 92 2.73 17.16 14.28
N PRO A 93 2.15 17.39 15.48
CA PRO A 93 2.70 18.31 16.48
C PRO A 93 4.11 18.00 16.98
N ARG A 94 4.56 16.74 16.86
CA ARG A 94 5.91 16.30 17.24
C ARG A 94 6.83 16.12 16.04
N SER A 95 6.34 16.37 14.82
CA SER A 95 7.17 16.36 13.63
C SER A 95 7.87 17.70 13.47
N ASP A 96 9.09 17.64 12.96
CA ASP A 96 9.84 18.76 12.40
C ASP A 96 9.43 19.08 10.94
N GLY A 97 8.48 18.32 10.39
CA GLY A 97 7.97 18.49 9.02
C GLY A 97 8.93 17.97 7.95
N THR A 98 10.00 17.24 8.31
CA THR A 98 10.97 16.72 7.34
C THR A 98 10.60 15.35 6.79
N GLU A 99 9.69 14.63 7.44
CA GLU A 99 9.29 13.28 7.08
C GLU A 99 7.76 13.12 7.08
N ALA A 100 7.27 12.32 6.12
CA ALA A 100 5.85 12.07 5.95
C ALA A 100 5.53 10.59 5.67
N LEU A 101 4.32 10.17 6.03
CA LEU A 101 3.72 8.89 5.68
C LEU A 101 2.51 9.13 4.78
N LEU A 102 2.36 8.33 3.72
CA LEU A 102 1.26 8.44 2.76
C LEU A 102 0.25 7.31 2.96
N LEU A 103 -1.02 7.67 3.20
CA LEU A 103 -2.16 6.77 3.12
C LEU A 103 -3.00 7.15 1.90
N SER A 104 -3.14 6.24 0.95
CA SER A 104 -3.90 6.50 -0.27
C SER A 104 -5.04 5.52 -0.50
N ALA A 105 -6.04 5.92 -1.27
CA ALA A 105 -7.06 5.03 -1.82
C ALA A 105 -7.56 5.56 -3.18
N PRO A 106 -7.63 4.74 -4.23
CA PRO A 106 -8.24 5.15 -5.48
C PRO A 106 -9.77 5.09 -5.41
N TRP A 107 -10.48 5.87 -6.24
CA TRP A 107 -11.94 5.75 -6.41
C TRP A 107 -12.37 4.41 -7.03
N VAL A 108 -11.56 3.91 -7.95
CA VAL A 108 -11.81 2.67 -8.67
C VAL A 108 -10.73 1.67 -8.26
N SER A 109 -11.17 0.51 -7.82
CA SER A 109 -10.31 -0.61 -7.45
C SER A 109 -9.64 -1.21 -8.69
N ARG A 110 -8.59 -2.01 -8.45
CA ARG A 110 -7.98 -2.86 -9.48
C ARG A 110 -8.97 -3.81 -10.17
N THR A 111 -10.07 -4.17 -9.51
CA THR A 111 -11.13 -5.04 -10.07
C THR A 111 -12.09 -4.30 -11.00
N GLY A 112 -11.98 -2.96 -11.09
CA GLY A 112 -12.91 -2.10 -11.81
C GLY A 112 -14.14 -1.70 -11.00
N GLU A 113 -14.34 -2.28 -9.81
CA GLU A 113 -15.39 -1.85 -8.88
C GLU A 113 -15.01 -0.58 -8.13
N TYR A 114 -16.00 0.14 -7.59
CA TYR A 114 -15.74 1.28 -6.73
C TYR A 114 -15.16 0.85 -5.39
N ASN A 115 -14.08 1.51 -4.98
CA ASN A 115 -13.35 1.26 -3.73
C ASN A 115 -14.00 1.99 -2.54
N VAL A 116 -15.29 1.74 -2.30
CA VAL A 116 -16.09 2.46 -1.31
C VAL A 116 -15.56 2.21 0.09
N ASN A 117 -15.33 0.95 0.45
CA ASN A 117 -14.82 0.58 1.77
C ASN A 117 -13.37 1.05 1.99
N GLY A 118 -12.54 1.08 0.95
CA GLY A 118 -11.17 1.60 1.08
C GLY A 118 -11.16 3.09 1.42
N ILE A 119 -11.93 3.90 0.68
CA ILE A 119 -12.04 5.34 0.95
C ILE A 119 -12.67 5.60 2.32
N ALA A 120 -13.74 4.87 2.68
CA ALA A 120 -14.39 5.00 3.98
C ALA A 120 -13.43 4.72 5.15
N SER A 121 -12.61 3.66 5.01
CA SER A 121 -11.58 3.31 5.99
C SER A 121 -10.53 4.41 6.13
N VAL A 122 -10.05 4.95 5.01
CA VAL A 122 -9.06 6.03 5.00
C VAL A 122 -9.60 7.29 5.67
N LEU A 123 -10.85 7.67 5.43
CA LEU A 123 -11.46 8.85 6.07
C LEU A 123 -11.72 8.64 7.57
N SER A 124 -12.11 7.43 7.98
CA SER A 124 -12.24 7.08 9.40
C SER A 124 -10.87 7.15 10.11
N LEU A 125 -9.84 6.56 9.50
CA LEU A 125 -8.46 6.62 10.01
C LEU A 125 -7.92 8.05 10.05
N ALA A 126 -8.24 8.89 9.07
CA ALA A 126 -7.85 10.29 9.08
C ALA A 126 -8.41 11.02 10.32
N LYS A 127 -9.69 10.78 10.66
CA LYS A 127 -10.29 11.30 11.91
C LYS A 127 -9.61 10.73 13.14
N LEU A 128 -9.28 9.43 13.16
CA LEU A 128 -8.56 8.79 14.26
C LEU A 128 -7.17 9.42 14.47
N PHE A 129 -6.40 9.64 13.40
CA PHE A 129 -5.05 10.17 13.48
C PHE A 129 -4.99 11.60 14.01
N LYS A 130 -6.03 12.40 13.74
CA LYS A 130 -6.18 13.73 14.32
C LYS A 130 -6.67 13.70 15.77
N ARG A 131 -7.48 12.70 16.15
CA ARG A 131 -8.12 12.63 17.46
C ARG A 131 -7.06 12.71 18.56
N LYS A 132 -7.19 13.71 19.42
CA LYS A 132 -6.35 13.89 20.62
C LYS A 132 -6.77 12.85 21.65
N HIS A 133 -6.28 11.62 21.52
CA HIS A 133 -6.43 10.62 22.56
C HIS A 133 -5.62 11.05 23.79
N GLU A 134 -6.32 11.26 24.90
CA GLU A 134 -5.75 11.36 26.27
C GLU A 134 -4.53 12.27 26.42
N GLY A 135 -4.53 13.43 25.75
CA GLY A 135 -3.51 14.45 25.95
C GLY A 135 -2.18 14.25 25.22
N ASN A 136 -1.96 13.15 24.49
CA ASN A 136 -0.71 12.90 23.78
C ASN A 136 -0.92 12.62 22.29
N THR A 137 -0.47 13.54 21.42
CA THR A 137 -0.28 13.24 20.00
C THR A 137 1.01 12.46 19.84
N TYR A 138 0.93 11.21 19.38
CA TYR A 138 2.09 10.31 19.27
C TYR A 138 2.76 10.32 17.89
N TRP A 139 2.15 10.96 16.89
CA TRP A 139 2.72 11.10 15.55
C TRP A 139 3.94 12.01 15.57
N SER A 140 5.06 11.50 15.08
CA SER A 140 6.34 12.20 14.87
C SER A 140 6.61 12.47 13.39
N LYS A 141 5.81 11.91 12.49
CA LYS A 141 5.84 12.17 11.05
C LYS A 141 4.53 12.77 10.61
N ASP A 142 4.61 13.62 9.60
CA ASP A 142 3.42 14.16 8.96
C ASP A 142 2.65 13.04 8.25
N ILE A 143 1.32 13.19 8.16
CA ILE A 143 0.47 12.19 7.50
C ILE A 143 -0.22 12.84 6.32
N ILE A 144 -0.05 12.23 5.16
CA ILE A 144 -0.68 12.64 3.92
C ILE A 144 -1.80 11.64 3.61
N ILE A 145 -3.01 12.14 3.42
CA ILE A 145 -4.15 11.37 2.91
C ILE A 145 -4.33 11.74 1.45
N LEU A 146 -4.39 10.75 0.56
CA LEU A 146 -4.56 10.95 -0.88
C LEU A 146 -5.67 10.07 -1.44
N ILE A 147 -6.68 10.68 -2.04
CA ILE A 147 -7.72 9.98 -2.80
C ILE A 147 -7.53 10.29 -4.27
N THR A 148 -7.19 9.27 -5.06
CA THR A 148 -6.87 9.43 -6.48
C THR A 148 -8.08 9.18 -7.37
N ASP A 149 -8.25 10.04 -8.36
CA ASP A 149 -9.10 9.75 -9.52
C ASP A 149 -8.26 8.97 -10.54
N GLU A 150 -8.88 8.04 -11.27
CA GLU A 150 -8.18 7.17 -12.23
C GLU A 150 -6.90 6.49 -11.67
N SER A 151 -6.95 6.01 -10.42
CA SER A 151 -6.02 5.02 -9.81
C SER A 151 -4.53 5.30 -10.12
N VAL A 152 -3.95 4.62 -11.12
CA VAL A 152 -2.56 4.76 -11.57
C VAL A 152 -2.23 6.16 -12.08
N ARG A 153 -3.10 6.77 -12.90
CA ARG A 153 -2.84 8.08 -13.53
C ARG A 153 -2.88 9.20 -12.50
N GLY A 154 -3.88 9.18 -11.63
CA GLY A 154 -4.00 10.13 -10.53
C GLY A 154 -2.82 10.06 -9.57
N MET A 155 -2.38 8.85 -9.21
CA MET A 155 -1.22 8.66 -8.35
C MET A 155 0.06 9.20 -8.99
N GLN A 156 0.30 8.90 -10.28
CA GLN A 156 1.46 9.42 -11.02
C GLN A 156 1.44 10.96 -11.10
N ALA A 157 0.26 11.55 -11.34
CA ALA A 157 0.07 12.99 -11.40
C ALA A 157 0.38 13.67 -10.06
N TRP A 158 -0.09 13.09 -8.96
CA TRP A 158 0.14 13.61 -7.64
C TRP A 158 1.61 13.53 -7.23
N LEU A 159 2.26 12.38 -7.47
CA LEU A 159 3.68 12.18 -7.18
C LEU A 159 4.57 13.15 -7.97
N ASN A 160 4.30 13.33 -9.26
CA ASN A 160 5.02 14.29 -10.09
C ASN A 160 4.93 15.72 -9.53
N ALA A 161 3.72 16.17 -9.19
CA ALA A 161 3.52 17.50 -8.63
C ALA A 161 4.18 17.64 -7.25
N TYR A 162 4.12 16.61 -6.40
CA TYR A 162 4.76 16.61 -5.08
C TYR A 162 6.28 16.78 -5.16
N HIS A 163 6.91 16.10 -6.11
CA HIS A 163 8.36 16.14 -6.35
C HIS A 163 8.81 17.26 -7.31
N GLY A 164 7.87 18.04 -7.86
CA GLY A 164 8.17 19.12 -8.81
C GLY A 164 8.72 18.65 -10.16
N VAL A 165 8.33 17.45 -10.60
CA VAL A 165 8.79 16.85 -11.87
C VAL A 165 7.67 16.88 -12.90
N ASN A 166 7.95 17.42 -14.09
CA ASN A 166 6.98 17.55 -15.19
C ASN A 166 7.30 16.59 -16.34
N PHE A 167 6.90 15.31 -16.23
CA PHE A 167 7.03 14.32 -17.31
C PHE A 167 5.86 14.42 -18.31
N GLY A 168 5.72 15.55 -19.02
CA GLY A 168 4.73 15.70 -20.10
C GLY A 168 3.26 15.76 -19.64
N MET A 169 3.03 15.94 -18.35
CA MET A 169 1.71 16.07 -17.73
C MET A 169 1.58 17.49 -17.20
N SER A 170 0.44 18.11 -17.43
CA SER A 170 0.16 19.48 -17.02
C SER A 170 -0.73 19.46 -15.78
N TYR A 171 -0.37 20.24 -14.78
CA TYR A 171 -1.12 20.37 -13.52
C TYR A 171 -1.47 21.83 -13.33
N SER A 172 -2.71 22.14 -12.98
CA SER A 172 -3.15 23.51 -12.80
C SER A 172 -2.81 24.08 -11.41
N SER A 173 -2.13 23.34 -10.54
CA SER A 173 -1.89 23.75 -9.16
C SER A 173 -0.54 24.46 -9.02
N ASP A 174 -0.52 25.78 -9.23
CA ASP A 174 0.67 26.62 -9.08
C ASP A 174 1.26 26.65 -7.66
N ILE A 175 0.55 26.14 -6.63
CA ILE A 175 1.09 25.95 -5.27
C ILE A 175 0.47 24.71 -4.64
N MET A 176 1.05 23.53 -4.89
CA MET A 176 0.68 22.32 -4.18
C MET A 176 1.22 22.35 -2.74
N PRO A 177 0.37 22.18 -1.70
CA PRO A 177 0.86 22.01 -0.34
C PRO A 177 1.76 20.78 -0.27
N ARG A 178 2.94 20.94 0.34
CA ARG A 178 3.95 19.88 0.47
C ARG A 178 4.26 19.65 1.95
N SER A 179 4.67 18.42 2.24
CA SER A 179 5.22 18.01 3.52
C SER A 179 6.67 17.55 3.30
N GLY A 180 7.26 16.90 4.29
CA GLY A 180 8.60 16.33 4.21
C GLY A 180 8.75 15.18 3.21
N ALA A 181 9.92 14.54 3.22
CA ALA A 181 10.17 13.36 2.41
C ALA A 181 9.22 12.23 2.80
N ILE A 182 8.51 11.67 1.82
CA ILE A 182 7.60 10.55 2.06
C ILE A 182 8.44 9.30 2.25
N GLN A 183 8.39 8.69 3.43
CA GLN A 183 9.17 7.50 3.73
C GLN A 183 8.50 6.23 3.24
N ALA A 184 7.20 6.11 3.49
CA ALA A 184 6.42 4.94 3.14
C ALA A 184 5.00 5.31 2.72
N ALA A 185 4.44 4.51 1.82
CA ALA A 185 3.09 4.66 1.32
C ALA A 185 2.29 3.36 1.45
N ILE A 186 1.06 3.46 1.96
CA ILE A 186 0.11 2.35 2.00
C ILE A 186 -1.11 2.75 1.20
N ASN A 187 -1.41 1.99 0.17
CA ASN A 187 -2.60 2.18 -0.65
C ASN A 187 -3.68 1.16 -0.27
N MET A 188 -4.88 1.65 0.00
CA MET A 188 -6.03 0.88 0.46
C MET A 188 -6.96 0.59 -0.71
N ASP A 189 -7.13 -0.69 -1.03
CA ASP A 189 -7.94 -1.15 -2.16
C ASP A 189 -8.96 -2.22 -1.71
N PHE A 190 -10.09 -1.77 -1.19
CA PHE A 190 -11.17 -2.61 -0.68
C PHE A 190 -12.44 -2.38 -1.52
N PRO A 191 -12.62 -3.16 -2.61
CA PRO A 191 -13.72 -2.96 -3.55
C PRO A 191 -15.08 -3.25 -2.91
N GLY A 192 -16.09 -2.50 -3.34
CA GLY A 192 -17.49 -2.72 -2.98
C GLY A 192 -17.81 -2.39 -1.53
N THR A 193 -18.92 -2.96 -1.06
CA THR A 193 -19.51 -2.77 0.28
C THR A 193 -19.58 -4.06 1.10
N ARG A 194 -19.17 -5.19 0.50
CA ARG A 194 -19.20 -6.51 1.11
C ARG A 194 -18.07 -6.68 2.10
N GLU A 195 -18.18 -7.73 2.92
CA GLU A 195 -17.12 -8.14 3.82
C GLU A 195 -16.05 -8.94 3.05
N TYR A 196 -14.85 -9.06 3.64
CA TYR A 196 -13.67 -9.61 2.97
C TYR A 196 -13.20 -10.88 3.67
N GLU A 197 -12.71 -11.85 2.91
CA GLU A 197 -12.27 -13.14 3.44
C GLU A 197 -10.77 -13.18 3.68
N SER A 198 -10.00 -12.50 2.82
CA SER A 198 -8.55 -12.42 2.97
C SER A 198 -7.97 -11.15 2.35
N LEU A 199 -6.71 -10.88 2.66
CA LEU A 199 -5.99 -9.68 2.29
C LEU A 199 -4.87 -10.01 1.31
N ALA A 200 -4.97 -9.52 0.08
CA ALA A 200 -3.92 -9.65 -0.92
C ALA A 200 -2.95 -8.46 -0.84
N VAL A 201 -1.65 -8.73 -0.82
CA VAL A 201 -0.62 -7.68 -0.89
C VAL A 201 -0.04 -7.60 -2.30
N TYR A 202 -0.04 -6.39 -2.86
CA TYR A 202 0.58 -6.04 -4.14
C TYR A 202 1.72 -5.05 -3.89
N PHE A 203 2.89 -5.33 -4.44
CA PHE A 203 4.11 -4.59 -4.11
C PHE A 203 5.04 -4.36 -5.30
N GLU A 204 4.75 -4.91 -6.47
CA GLU A 204 5.57 -4.72 -7.66
C GLU A 204 5.39 -3.31 -8.23
N GLY A 205 6.49 -2.59 -8.36
CA GLY A 205 6.52 -1.32 -9.07
C GLY A 205 6.95 -1.45 -10.50
N ALA A 206 6.99 -0.30 -11.15
CA ALA A 206 7.43 -0.20 -12.53
C ALA A 206 8.89 -0.65 -12.72
N ASN A 207 9.19 -1.22 -13.87
CA ASN A 207 10.51 -1.74 -14.23
C ASN A 207 11.07 -2.78 -13.23
N GLY A 208 10.19 -3.55 -12.58
CA GLY A 208 10.59 -4.58 -11.61
C GLY A 208 11.14 -4.03 -10.31
N GLN A 209 10.88 -2.76 -9.98
CA GLN A 209 11.23 -2.21 -8.67
C GLN A 209 10.41 -2.88 -7.56
N LEU A 210 11.05 -3.12 -6.42
CA LEU A 210 10.44 -3.71 -5.24
C LEU A 210 10.65 -2.78 -4.04
N PRO A 211 9.66 -2.67 -3.13
CA PRO A 211 9.85 -1.95 -1.88
C PRO A 211 10.83 -2.70 -0.99
N ASN A 212 11.29 -2.04 0.05
CA ASN A 212 12.02 -2.72 1.10
C ASN A 212 11.17 -3.85 1.73
N LEU A 213 11.76 -5.05 1.83
CA LEU A 213 11.15 -6.23 2.44
C LEU A 213 10.64 -5.98 3.87
N ASP A 214 11.26 -5.05 4.62
CA ASP A 214 10.82 -4.71 5.98
C ASP A 214 9.41 -4.10 6.02
N LEU A 215 9.02 -3.33 5.01
CA LEU A 215 7.65 -2.80 4.92
C LEU A 215 6.64 -3.95 4.80
N ILE A 216 6.93 -4.92 3.92
CA ILE A 216 6.10 -6.12 3.76
C ILE A 216 6.08 -6.92 5.06
N ASN A 217 7.25 -7.17 5.67
CA ASN A 217 7.36 -7.90 6.93
C ASN A 217 6.50 -7.26 8.02
N THR A 218 6.54 -5.94 8.13
CA THR A 218 5.76 -5.18 9.12
C THR A 218 4.28 -5.44 8.92
N VAL A 219 3.79 -5.25 7.70
CA VAL A 219 2.36 -5.39 7.37
C VAL A 219 1.90 -6.82 7.60
N MET A 220 2.68 -7.82 7.19
CA MET A 220 2.34 -9.23 7.36
C MET A 220 2.37 -9.66 8.83
N THR A 221 3.33 -9.15 9.60
CA THR A 221 3.41 -9.38 11.05
C THR A 221 2.20 -8.79 11.76
N VAL A 222 1.85 -7.54 11.45
CA VAL A 222 0.67 -6.87 12.01
C VAL A 222 -0.62 -7.58 11.59
N ALA A 223 -0.74 -7.99 10.33
CA ALA A 223 -1.89 -8.74 9.82
C ALA A 223 -2.07 -10.06 10.58
N LYS A 224 -0.98 -10.80 10.80
CA LYS A 224 -0.99 -12.09 11.49
C LYS A 224 -1.31 -11.98 12.98
N TYR A 225 -0.56 -11.14 13.70
CA TYR A 225 -0.54 -11.16 15.16
C TYR A 225 -1.49 -10.15 15.79
N THR A 226 -1.69 -9.00 15.16
CA THR A 226 -2.49 -7.90 15.73
C THR A 226 -3.90 -7.86 15.14
N ALA A 227 -4.03 -7.77 13.81
CA ALA A 227 -5.34 -7.71 13.15
C ALA A 227 -6.00 -9.09 12.99
N GLN A 228 -5.20 -10.16 13.05
CA GLN A 228 -5.62 -11.55 12.86
C GLN A 228 -6.38 -11.78 11.54
N VAL A 229 -5.92 -11.15 10.46
CA VAL A 229 -6.53 -11.23 9.12
C VAL A 229 -5.73 -12.22 8.27
N PRO A 230 -6.39 -13.19 7.60
CA PRO A 230 -5.73 -14.05 6.62
C PRO A 230 -5.19 -13.21 5.46
N PHE A 231 -3.97 -13.49 5.01
CA PHE A 231 -3.35 -12.73 3.92
C PHE A 231 -2.68 -13.63 2.89
N THR A 232 -2.57 -13.11 1.67
CA THR A 232 -1.88 -13.73 0.53
C THR A 232 -1.06 -12.73 -0.26
N LEU A 233 -0.18 -13.30 -1.09
CA LEU A 233 0.50 -12.56 -2.14
C LEU A 233 -0.34 -12.65 -3.41
N HIS A 234 -0.67 -11.49 -3.96
CA HIS A 234 -1.54 -11.35 -5.14
C HIS A 234 -2.92 -12.01 -4.96
N ASP A 235 -3.61 -12.29 -6.07
CA ASP A 235 -4.97 -12.83 -6.13
C ASP A 235 -5.04 -14.36 -5.98
N ASN A 236 -4.09 -14.94 -5.25
CA ASN A 236 -4.07 -16.38 -5.04
C ASN A 236 -4.94 -16.74 -3.83
N ASP A 237 -5.70 -17.83 -3.94
CA ASP A 237 -6.59 -18.32 -2.90
C ASP A 237 -5.83 -18.49 -1.57
N ALA A 238 -5.99 -17.50 -0.67
CA ALA A 238 -5.54 -17.58 0.73
C ALA A 238 -6.15 -18.75 1.48
N ILE A 239 -7.20 -19.29 0.88
CA ILE A 239 -8.21 -20.15 1.44
C ILE A 239 -7.75 -21.60 1.40
N ASN A 240 -7.02 -22.00 0.34
CA ASN A 240 -6.52 -23.35 0.19
C ASN A 240 -5.12 -23.46 0.78
N ARG A 241 -5.03 -23.56 2.11
CA ARG A 241 -3.75 -23.92 2.75
C ARG A 241 -3.31 -25.28 2.22
N PRO A 242 -2.14 -25.38 1.56
CA PRO A 242 -1.66 -26.63 1.01
C PRO A 242 -1.51 -27.65 2.14
N GLN A 243 -2.16 -28.80 1.98
CA GLN A 243 -2.17 -29.85 3.01
C GLN A 243 -1.00 -30.80 2.82
N THR A 244 -0.52 -30.95 1.59
CA THR A 244 0.63 -31.79 1.26
C THR A 244 1.89 -30.95 0.99
N PRO A 245 3.09 -31.49 1.27
CA PRO A 245 4.34 -30.81 0.92
C PRO A 245 4.46 -30.48 -0.58
N VAL A 246 3.88 -31.33 -1.43
CA VAL A 246 3.89 -31.15 -2.88
C VAL A 246 2.99 -29.98 -3.29
N GLU A 247 1.79 -29.88 -2.74
CA GLU A 247 0.91 -28.71 -2.95
C GLU A 247 1.58 -27.43 -2.47
N SER A 248 2.28 -27.46 -1.34
CA SER A 248 2.98 -26.27 -0.81
C SER A 248 4.11 -25.83 -1.74
N TYR A 249 4.83 -26.78 -2.32
CA TYR A 249 5.86 -26.49 -3.31
C TYR A 249 5.25 -25.92 -4.59
N LEU A 250 4.18 -26.52 -5.13
CA LEU A 250 3.51 -26.03 -6.34
C LEU A 250 2.89 -24.65 -6.15
N ALA A 251 2.26 -24.39 -4.99
CA ALA A 251 1.77 -23.07 -4.62
C ALA A 251 2.92 -22.06 -4.56
N SER A 252 4.04 -22.43 -3.94
CA SER A 252 5.22 -21.57 -3.87
C SER A 252 5.79 -21.25 -5.25
N LEU A 253 5.84 -22.25 -6.14
CA LEU A 253 6.27 -22.06 -7.52
C LEU A 253 5.31 -21.14 -8.28
N LYS A 254 4.00 -21.28 -8.06
CA LYS A 254 2.99 -20.39 -8.65
C LYS A 254 3.19 -18.93 -8.22
N HIS A 255 3.36 -18.68 -6.92
CA HIS A 255 3.66 -17.34 -6.40
C HIS A 255 4.94 -16.76 -7.00
N LEU A 256 6.01 -17.56 -7.10
CA LEU A 256 7.23 -17.14 -7.76
C LEU A 256 6.99 -16.75 -9.22
N THR A 257 6.27 -17.58 -9.98
CA THR A 257 6.00 -17.31 -11.40
C THR A 257 5.13 -16.08 -11.59
N ASP A 258 4.13 -15.86 -10.73
CA ASP A 258 3.28 -14.66 -10.78
C ASP A 258 4.10 -13.40 -10.49
N THR A 259 4.92 -13.43 -9.43
CA THR A 259 5.80 -12.32 -9.05
C THR A 259 6.80 -12.01 -10.18
N ILE A 260 7.44 -13.04 -10.76
CA ILE A 260 8.36 -12.88 -11.90
C ILE A 260 7.63 -12.32 -13.11
N ARG A 261 6.40 -12.76 -13.38
CA ARG A 261 5.58 -12.24 -14.47
C ARG A 261 5.32 -10.74 -14.31
N PHE A 262 4.91 -10.29 -13.12
CA PHE A 262 4.70 -8.87 -12.86
C PHE A 262 6.00 -8.06 -12.98
N GLN A 263 7.11 -8.55 -12.44
CA GLN A 263 8.41 -7.87 -12.57
C GLN A 263 8.90 -7.82 -14.03
N ALA A 264 8.77 -8.91 -14.78
CA ALA A 264 9.23 -9.01 -16.17
C ALA A 264 8.41 -8.14 -17.12
N LEU A 265 7.11 -7.98 -16.87
CA LEU A 265 6.27 -7.06 -17.64
C LEU A 265 6.63 -5.59 -17.40
N GLY A 266 7.28 -5.26 -16.29
CA GLY A 266 7.73 -3.90 -15.98
C GLY A 266 6.60 -2.90 -15.71
N HIS A 267 5.34 -3.34 -15.76
CA HIS A 267 4.19 -2.54 -15.36
C HIS A 267 3.96 -2.67 -13.84
N PRO A 268 3.63 -1.56 -13.15
CA PRO A 268 3.34 -1.61 -11.72
C PRO A 268 2.11 -2.49 -11.48
N SER A 269 2.16 -3.36 -10.47
CA SER A 269 1.01 -4.20 -10.12
C SER A 269 -0.07 -3.40 -9.41
N SER A 270 0.21 -2.24 -8.85
CA SER A 270 -0.79 -1.34 -8.28
C SER A 270 -0.34 0.13 -8.30
N ASP A 271 -1.22 1.03 -7.91
CA ASP A 271 -0.95 2.47 -7.78
C ASP A 271 0.25 2.78 -6.89
N ALA A 272 0.38 2.04 -5.78
CA ALA A 272 1.51 2.16 -4.87
C ALA A 272 2.84 1.85 -5.56
N GLY A 273 2.84 0.95 -6.55
CA GLY A 273 4.03 0.57 -7.32
C GLY A 273 4.67 1.74 -8.09
N LEU A 274 3.94 2.83 -8.34
CA LEU A 274 4.50 4.05 -8.92
C LEU A 274 5.36 4.85 -7.95
N ALA A 275 5.04 4.80 -6.65
CA ALA A 275 5.78 5.53 -5.62
C ALA A 275 7.23 5.02 -5.47
N LEU A 276 7.47 3.74 -5.79
CA LEU A 276 8.82 3.15 -5.78
C LEU A 276 9.81 3.91 -6.67
N ARG A 277 9.34 4.53 -7.77
CA ARG A 277 10.16 5.34 -8.68
C ARG A 277 10.79 6.54 -7.98
N TYR A 278 10.12 7.07 -6.95
CA TYR A 278 10.56 8.21 -6.15
C TYR A 278 11.29 7.80 -4.87
N LYS A 279 11.70 6.53 -4.76
CA LYS A 279 12.33 5.96 -3.56
C LYS A 279 11.43 5.98 -2.33
N ILE A 280 10.12 5.94 -2.55
CA ILE A 280 9.12 5.79 -1.49
C ILE A 280 8.77 4.31 -1.42
N ASP A 281 9.01 3.66 -0.28
CA ASP A 281 8.62 2.27 -0.10
C ASP A 281 7.11 2.15 0.00
N ALA A 282 6.50 1.39 -0.91
CA ALA A 282 5.06 1.45 -1.07
C ALA A 282 4.44 0.07 -1.33
N ILE A 283 3.28 -0.16 -0.73
CA ILE A 283 2.49 -1.38 -0.92
C ILE A 283 1.01 -1.06 -1.11
N THR A 284 0.29 -1.92 -1.81
CA THR A 284 -1.17 -1.92 -1.85
C THR A 284 -1.72 -3.11 -1.12
N ILE A 285 -2.68 -2.83 -0.25
CA ILE A 285 -3.44 -3.79 0.51
C ILE A 285 -4.80 -3.92 -0.18
N HIS A 286 -5.07 -5.10 -0.71
CA HIS A 286 -6.31 -5.41 -1.43
C HIS A 286 -7.20 -6.37 -0.63
N GLY A 287 -8.49 -6.09 -0.55
CA GLY A 287 -9.47 -6.97 0.09
C GLY A 287 -10.08 -7.97 -0.90
N ILE A 288 -9.84 -9.27 -0.70
CA ILE A 288 -10.52 -10.33 -1.45
C ILE A 288 -11.92 -10.52 -0.84
N THR A 289 -12.96 -10.26 -1.65
CA THR A 289 -14.36 -10.32 -1.20
C THR A 289 -14.75 -11.71 -0.73
N ALA A 290 -15.50 -11.80 0.36
CA ALA A 290 -15.91 -13.08 0.92
C ALA A 290 -16.89 -13.81 0.00
N THR A 291 -16.61 -15.09 -0.27
CA THR A 291 -17.50 -16.00 -1.02
C THR A 291 -18.44 -16.80 -0.11
N GLY A 292 -18.29 -16.64 1.22
CA GLY A 292 -19.14 -17.24 2.24
C GLY A 292 -18.59 -18.51 2.90
N MET A 293 -17.38 -18.96 2.54
CA MET A 293 -16.77 -20.18 3.11
C MET A 293 -16.04 -19.95 4.44
N HIS A 294 -15.53 -18.74 4.70
CA HIS A 294 -14.70 -18.44 5.88
C HIS A 294 -15.23 -17.23 6.65
N GLN A 295 -14.70 -17.03 7.87
CA GLN A 295 -15.03 -15.87 8.69
C GLN A 295 -14.57 -14.58 7.98
N PRO A 296 -15.49 -13.71 7.60
CA PRO A 296 -15.14 -12.45 6.98
C PRO A 296 -14.53 -11.49 8.00
N PHE A 297 -13.81 -10.49 7.52
CA PHE A 297 -13.27 -9.40 8.30
C PHE A 297 -13.84 -8.04 7.87
N ASP A 298 -14.11 -7.21 8.88
CA ASP A 298 -14.77 -5.92 8.74
C ASP A 298 -13.78 -4.74 8.84
N PHE A 299 -14.33 -3.53 8.75
CA PHE A 299 -13.66 -2.25 9.03
C PHE A 299 -12.84 -2.25 10.32
N HIS A 300 -13.27 -2.98 11.35
CA HIS A 300 -12.54 -3.07 12.61
C HIS A 300 -11.13 -3.62 12.40
N ARG A 301 -11.02 -4.77 11.73
CA ARG A 301 -9.73 -5.43 11.50
C ARG A 301 -8.87 -4.66 10.49
N MET A 302 -9.49 -4.00 9.51
CA MET A 302 -8.80 -3.09 8.59
C MET A 302 -8.18 -1.90 9.32
N GLY A 303 -8.95 -1.24 10.18
CA GLY A 303 -8.49 -0.10 10.94
C GLY A 303 -7.34 -0.46 11.87
N ILE A 304 -7.45 -1.59 12.58
CA ILE A 304 -6.37 -2.14 13.42
C ILE A 304 -5.09 -2.38 12.59
N LEU A 305 -5.21 -3.01 11.42
CA LEU A 305 -4.08 -3.30 10.54
C LEU A 305 -3.35 -2.03 10.11
N VAL A 306 -4.09 -1.04 9.60
CA VAL A 306 -3.48 0.19 9.08
C VAL A 306 -2.95 1.05 10.23
N GLU A 307 -3.70 1.22 11.31
CA GLU A 307 -3.24 1.99 12.48
C GLU A 307 -1.93 1.40 13.03
N SER A 308 -1.89 0.08 13.25
CA SER A 308 -0.72 -0.59 13.82
C SER A 308 0.49 -0.51 12.87
N THR A 309 0.25 -0.61 11.56
CA THR A 309 1.31 -0.44 10.56
C THR A 309 1.84 1.00 10.56
N PHE A 310 0.97 2.00 10.53
CA PHE A 310 1.36 3.42 10.58
C PHE A 310 2.11 3.75 11.87
N ARG A 311 1.73 3.17 13.00
CA ARG A 311 2.47 3.35 14.27
C ARG A 311 3.85 2.72 14.23
N SER A 312 3.97 1.56 13.61
CA SER A 312 5.26 0.90 13.42
C SER A 312 6.17 1.76 12.54
N LEU A 313 5.65 2.28 11.42
CA LEU A 313 6.37 3.18 10.51
C LEU A 313 6.71 4.54 11.16
N ASN A 314 5.80 5.10 11.96
CA ASN A 314 6.01 6.36 12.66
C ASN A 314 7.21 6.28 13.63
N ASN A 315 7.37 5.14 14.31
CA ASN A 315 8.43 4.92 15.28
C ASN A 315 9.82 4.65 14.66
N LEU A 316 9.92 4.46 13.34
CA LEU A 316 11.21 4.27 12.69
C LEU A 316 12.01 5.57 12.70
N LEU A 317 13.22 5.53 13.26
CA LEU A 317 14.13 6.68 13.27
C LEU A 317 14.97 6.77 11.99
N GLU A 318 15.16 5.64 11.31
CA GLU A 318 15.94 5.54 10.08
C GLU A 318 15.04 5.07 8.93
N HIS A 319 15.36 5.51 7.73
CA HIS A 319 14.79 4.94 6.50
C HIS A 319 15.03 3.42 6.44
N LEU A 320 14.15 2.70 5.76
CA LEU A 320 14.27 1.25 5.60
C LEU A 320 15.53 0.93 4.78
N HIS A 321 16.62 0.56 5.47
CA HIS A 321 17.93 0.33 4.85
C HIS A 321 18.57 -1.03 5.18
N GLN A 322 18.06 -1.77 6.17
CA GLN A 322 18.72 -3.00 6.62
C GLN A 322 18.31 -4.24 5.80
N SER A 323 17.14 -4.20 5.15
CA SER A 323 16.62 -5.31 4.36
C SER A 323 16.88 -5.21 2.85
N PHE A 324 16.67 -6.35 2.16
CA PHE A 324 17.00 -6.54 0.75
C PHE A 324 16.00 -5.84 -0.19
N PHE A 325 16.52 -5.24 -1.27
CA PHE A 325 15.73 -4.70 -2.39
C PHE A 325 15.47 -5.72 -3.51
N PHE A 326 16.18 -6.85 -3.49
CA PHE A 326 16.01 -7.94 -4.45
C PHE A 326 15.70 -9.23 -3.70
N TYR A 327 14.45 -9.64 -3.76
CA TYR A 327 13.95 -10.86 -3.13
C TYR A 327 12.86 -11.48 -3.99
N PHE A 328 12.66 -12.78 -3.81
CA PHE A 328 11.47 -13.45 -4.27
C PHE A 328 10.67 -13.97 -3.09
N LEU A 329 9.39 -13.65 -3.04
CA LEU A 329 8.49 -14.21 -2.05
C LEU A 329 7.94 -15.54 -2.60
N THR A 330 8.31 -16.63 -1.94
CA THR A 330 7.75 -17.96 -2.25
C THR A 330 6.41 -18.16 -1.57
N ASN A 331 6.23 -17.52 -0.44
CA ASN A 331 4.98 -17.47 0.29
C ASN A 331 4.94 -16.14 1.05
N ALA A 332 3.75 -15.78 1.50
CA ALA A 332 3.46 -14.65 2.34
C ALA A 332 4.29 -14.62 3.65
N GLU A 333 4.93 -15.73 4.03
CA GLU A 333 5.80 -15.87 5.22
C GLU A 333 7.26 -16.24 4.90
N ARG A 334 7.61 -16.44 3.64
CA ARG A 334 8.93 -16.95 3.24
C ARG A 334 9.48 -16.19 2.05
N TYR A 335 10.78 -15.88 2.12
CA TYR A 335 11.49 -15.25 1.04
C TYR A 335 12.76 -16.01 0.68
N VAL A 336 13.19 -15.79 -0.56
CA VAL A 336 14.48 -16.20 -1.08
C VAL A 336 15.24 -14.93 -1.41
N SER A 337 16.38 -14.72 -0.73
CA SER A 337 17.23 -13.56 -0.94
C SER A 337 18.11 -13.73 -2.19
N ILE A 338 18.59 -12.59 -2.71
CA ILE A 338 19.53 -12.53 -3.83
C ILE A 338 20.77 -13.42 -3.66
N GLY A 339 21.28 -13.55 -2.43
CA GLY A 339 22.44 -14.39 -2.13
C GLY A 339 22.23 -15.88 -2.41
N MET A 340 20.98 -16.34 -2.41
CA MET A 340 20.67 -17.77 -2.62
C MET A 340 20.52 -18.14 -4.09
N TYR A 341 19.94 -17.25 -4.90
CA TYR A 341 19.68 -17.55 -6.31
C TYR A 341 20.74 -16.99 -7.28
N MET A 342 21.53 -15.99 -6.89
CA MET A 342 22.58 -15.45 -7.78
C MET A 342 23.72 -16.42 -8.10
N PRO A 343 24.29 -17.16 -7.13
CA PRO A 343 25.40 -18.08 -7.42
C PRO A 343 25.10 -19.09 -8.55
N PRO A 344 23.96 -19.81 -8.56
CA PRO A 344 23.65 -20.71 -9.67
C PRO A 344 23.45 -19.96 -10.99
N VAL A 345 22.81 -18.79 -11.00
CA VAL A 345 22.63 -17.98 -12.22
C VAL A 345 23.97 -17.54 -12.80
N ILE A 346 24.91 -17.09 -11.96
CA ILE A 346 26.27 -16.71 -12.37
C ILE A 346 27.00 -17.93 -12.95
N LEU A 347 26.91 -19.09 -12.30
CA LEU A 347 27.52 -20.33 -12.81
C LEU A 347 26.97 -20.69 -14.20
N PHE A 348 25.65 -20.61 -14.40
CA PHE A 348 25.04 -20.84 -15.73
C PHE A 348 25.49 -19.82 -16.77
N ALA A 349 25.54 -18.54 -16.42
CA ALA A 349 26.01 -17.49 -17.32
C ALA A 349 27.48 -17.70 -17.71
N CYS A 350 28.34 -18.06 -16.75
CA CYS A 350 29.74 -18.40 -17.00
C CYS A 350 29.86 -19.59 -17.97
N CYS A 351 29.05 -20.64 -17.80
CA CYS A 351 29.03 -21.77 -18.73
C CYS A 351 28.68 -21.34 -20.16
N LEU A 352 27.67 -20.48 -20.33
CA LEU A 352 27.27 -19.96 -21.65
C LEU A 352 28.35 -19.09 -22.29
N VAL A 353 29.01 -18.22 -21.53
CA VAL A 353 30.09 -17.37 -22.03
C VAL A 353 31.30 -18.22 -22.46
N LEU A 354 31.64 -19.24 -21.67
CA LEU A 354 32.70 -20.18 -22.03
C LEU A 354 32.36 -20.94 -23.32
N GLN A 355 31.10 -21.35 -23.51
CA GLN A 355 30.66 -22.04 -24.72
C GLN A 355 30.72 -21.16 -25.98
N ILE A 356 30.51 -19.85 -25.87
CA ILE A 356 30.62 -18.90 -27.00
C ILE A 356 32.09 -18.61 -27.34
N SER A 357 33.00 -18.83 -26.39
CA SER A 357 34.44 -18.54 -26.53
C SER A 357 35.26 -19.68 -27.15
N PHE A 358 34.65 -20.85 -27.38
CA PHE A 358 35.20 -22.00 -28.10
C PHE A 358 34.41 -22.23 -29.39
#